data_AF-A0A9X5XA50-F1
#
_entry.id   AF-A0A9X5XA50-F1
#
_cell.length_a   1.000
_cell.length_b   1.000
_cell.length_c   1.000
_cell.angle_alpha   90.00
_cell.angle_beta   90.00
_cell.angle_gamma   90.00
#
_symmetry.space_group_name_H-M   'P 1'
#
loop_
_entity.id
_entity.type
_entity.pdbx_description
1 polymer ?
#
loop_
_entity_poly.entity_id
_entity_poly.type
_entity_poly.pdbx_seq_one_letter_code
_entity_poly.pdbx_strand_id
1 'polypeptide(L)'
;MRARLAAVAAGALLAGLTQPVAWADPPAPTSSATKAATEARRDAVPSAERAAVLGKGWQASGDVAWTTSGDADGFHLLTARKKDGYGWRTIASLSEPGFDADAWIGNTCVTGSGKRAVVVYAPRTFTNKPQLMARGGFTAVVDLASGRVTKLDLKASLSHYNPGCGPGETVILTQSGGEDRPGTRLFRLDASTGGIGKPIPVKGQVTSAVPAIDGSIAAASGAEVVKVDSRGGRTALARTDGVPYRLTPDGDGGITFLDKHGATSQVKRITAGAVAHPDARTTRATVLARGLATETGLTRSAGTVYVTGTTRPTAARTPTTVKRLASTPTDVTVSTRGEAVLTTRPGPTARARCCSPARPPRPVP
;
A
#
# COMPACT_ATOMS: atom_id res chain seq x y z
N MET A 1 66.57 22.33 -27.18
CA MET A 1 67.09 23.36 -28.11
C MET A 1 66.69 22.92 -29.52
N ARG A 2 65.49 23.21 -30.03
CA ARG A 2 65.07 24.33 -30.93
C ARG A 2 63.53 24.18 -31.03
N ALA A 3 62.69 25.09 -30.54
CA ALA A 3 62.32 26.42 -31.02
C ALA A 3 61.33 26.44 -32.22
N ARG A 4 60.08 26.80 -31.86
CA ARG A 4 59.14 27.75 -32.49
C ARG A 4 58.46 27.46 -33.85
N LEU A 5 57.12 27.47 -33.79
CA LEU A 5 56.15 28.24 -34.59
C LEU A 5 56.52 28.67 -36.02
N ALA A 6 55.66 28.35 -36.99
CA ALA A 6 55.00 29.34 -37.86
C ALA A 6 53.89 28.68 -38.70
N ALA A 7 52.73 29.33 -38.73
CA ALA A 7 51.61 29.10 -39.64
C ALA A 7 51.92 29.63 -41.05
N VAL A 8 51.14 29.20 -42.06
CA VAL A 8 50.41 30.05 -43.04
C VAL A 8 49.87 29.20 -44.22
N ALA A 9 48.56 29.33 -44.46
CA ALA A 9 47.77 29.41 -45.72
C ALA A 9 48.08 28.47 -46.90
N ALA A 10 47.20 28.15 -47.83
CA ALA A 10 45.77 28.28 -48.12
C ALA A 10 45.56 27.40 -49.37
N GLY A 11 44.35 26.91 -49.65
CA GLY A 11 44.09 26.31 -50.97
C GLY A 11 42.83 25.48 -51.04
N ALA A 12 41.77 26.13 -51.52
CA ALA A 12 40.52 25.63 -52.05
C ALA A 12 40.43 24.14 -52.45
N LEU A 13 39.28 23.52 -52.11
CA LEU A 13 38.50 22.67 -53.02
C LEU A 13 37.04 22.66 -52.51
N LEU A 14 36.28 23.69 -52.87
CA LEU A 14 34.83 23.63 -52.95
C LEU A 14 34.47 22.88 -54.24
N ALA A 15 34.00 21.64 -54.14
CA ALA A 15 33.10 21.04 -55.12
C ALA A 15 32.53 19.71 -54.60
N GLY A 16 31.20 19.63 -54.54
CA GLY A 16 30.49 18.35 -54.56
C GLY A 16 30.03 17.85 -53.20
N LEU A 17 28.91 18.37 -52.72
CA LEU A 17 27.86 17.62 -52.00
C LEU A 17 26.58 18.47 -52.03
N THR A 18 26.03 18.71 -53.21
CA THR A 18 24.64 19.17 -53.35
C THR A 18 23.73 17.97 -53.06
N GLN A 19 23.48 17.70 -51.78
CA GLN A 19 22.30 16.94 -51.38
C GLN A 19 21.13 17.93 -51.48
N PRO A 20 20.05 17.64 -52.24
CA PRO A 20 18.84 18.41 -52.08
C PRO A 20 18.41 18.29 -50.62
N VAL A 21 18.28 19.41 -49.93
CA VAL A 21 17.55 19.45 -48.66
C VAL A 21 16.12 19.03 -49.00
N ALA A 22 15.80 17.77 -48.71
CA ALA A 22 14.43 17.35 -48.58
C ALA A 22 13.86 18.15 -47.40
N TRP A 23 13.16 19.23 -47.71
CA TRP A 23 12.26 19.83 -46.74
C TRP A 23 11.20 18.78 -46.43
N ALA A 24 11.25 18.26 -45.21
CA ALA A 24 10.12 17.56 -44.66
C ALA A 24 8.96 18.56 -44.67
N ASP A 25 7.87 18.21 -45.35
CA ASP A 25 6.61 18.93 -45.20
C ASP A 25 6.33 19.08 -43.70
N PRO A 26 5.87 20.26 -43.23
CA PRO A 26 5.41 20.39 -41.87
C PRO A 26 4.39 19.28 -41.63
N PRO A 27 4.51 18.49 -40.55
CA PRO A 27 3.64 17.36 -40.33
C PRO A 27 2.21 17.87 -40.41
N ALA A 28 1.48 17.40 -41.42
CA ALA A 28 0.06 17.68 -41.54
C ALA A 28 -0.56 17.36 -40.17
N PRO A 29 -1.38 18.25 -39.58
CA PRO A 29 -1.96 18.01 -38.28
C PRO A 29 -2.75 16.71 -38.38
N THR A 30 -2.17 15.64 -37.83
CA THR A 30 -2.81 14.34 -37.82
C THR A 30 -4.04 14.53 -36.96
N SER A 31 -5.21 14.45 -37.61
CA SER A 31 -6.54 14.52 -37.00
C SER A 31 -6.75 13.50 -35.86
N SER A 32 -5.77 12.63 -35.61
CA SER A 32 -5.67 11.74 -34.46
C SER A 32 -5.28 12.43 -33.14
N ALA A 33 -4.68 13.62 -33.15
CA ALA A 33 -4.29 14.34 -31.93
C ALA A 33 -5.50 14.97 -31.19
N THR A 34 -6.62 15.19 -31.87
CA THR A 34 -7.82 15.80 -31.27
C THR A 34 -8.78 14.78 -30.67
N LYS A 35 -8.74 13.50 -31.09
CA LYS A 35 -9.56 12.44 -30.45
C LYS A 35 -9.08 12.04 -29.05
N ALA A 36 -7.82 12.28 -28.71
CA ALA A 36 -7.28 12.05 -27.37
C ALA A 36 -7.60 13.20 -26.39
N ALA A 37 -8.08 14.34 -26.88
CA ALA A 37 -8.38 15.53 -26.07
C ALA A 37 -9.86 15.68 -25.69
N THR A 38 -10.74 14.74 -26.09
CA THR A 38 -12.19 14.82 -25.86
C THR A 38 -12.80 13.54 -25.27
N GLU A 39 -12.01 12.66 -24.65
CA GLU A 39 -12.57 11.97 -23.48
C GLU A 39 -12.56 13.00 -22.36
N ALA A 40 -13.69 13.66 -22.14
CA ALA A 40 -13.89 14.50 -20.98
C ALA A 40 -13.33 13.76 -19.76
N ARG A 41 -12.27 14.30 -19.16
CA ARG A 41 -11.57 13.73 -18.01
C ARG A 41 -12.56 13.68 -16.86
N ARG A 42 -13.26 12.56 -16.71
CA ARG A 42 -14.32 12.39 -15.72
C ARG A 42 -13.67 12.08 -14.37
N ASP A 43 -13.63 13.09 -13.51
CA ASP A 43 -13.14 12.98 -12.13
C ASP A 43 -14.12 12.22 -11.20
N ALA A 44 -15.32 11.91 -11.69
CA ALA A 44 -16.36 11.12 -11.01
C ALA A 44 -17.29 10.45 -12.05
N VAL A 45 -18.05 9.44 -11.62
CA VAL A 45 -19.17 8.89 -12.42
C VAL A 45 -20.25 9.96 -12.57
N PRO A 46 -20.60 10.38 -13.81
CA PRO A 46 -21.62 11.41 -14.05
C PRO A 46 -22.96 11.02 -13.45
N SER A 47 -23.68 12.00 -12.90
CA SER A 47 -24.95 11.79 -12.18
C SER A 47 -25.94 10.91 -12.95
N ALA A 48 -26.10 11.15 -14.26
CA ALA A 48 -26.98 10.40 -15.16
C ALA A 48 -26.60 8.90 -15.29
N GLU A 49 -25.31 8.56 -15.13
CA GLU A 49 -24.80 7.20 -15.31
C GLU A 49 -24.68 6.43 -13.99
N ARG A 50 -24.78 7.11 -12.83
CA ARG A 50 -24.51 6.51 -11.51
C ARG A 50 -25.36 5.29 -11.22
N ALA A 51 -26.65 5.32 -11.53
CA ALA A 51 -27.54 4.18 -11.30
C ALA A 51 -27.10 2.93 -12.09
N ALA A 52 -26.63 3.12 -13.33
CA ALA A 52 -26.19 2.04 -14.21
C ALA A 52 -24.80 1.50 -13.80
N VAL A 53 -23.86 2.39 -13.45
CA VAL A 53 -22.46 2.03 -13.17
C VAL A 53 -22.25 1.56 -11.72
N LEU A 54 -22.88 2.25 -10.76
CA LEU A 54 -22.68 2.00 -9.31
C LEU A 54 -23.70 1.03 -8.73
N GLY A 55 -24.71 0.67 -9.53
CA GLY A 55 -25.81 -0.20 -9.14
C GLY A 55 -26.90 0.51 -8.33
N LYS A 56 -28.00 -0.22 -8.10
CA LYS A 56 -29.12 0.24 -7.28
C LYS A 56 -28.64 0.53 -5.84
N GLY A 57 -29.15 1.59 -5.23
CA GLY A 57 -28.83 1.95 -3.84
C GLY A 57 -27.51 2.69 -3.63
N TRP A 58 -26.82 3.13 -4.69
CA TRP A 58 -25.55 3.87 -4.59
C TRP A 58 -25.65 5.11 -3.69
N GLN A 59 -26.80 5.79 -3.66
CA GLN A 59 -27.04 6.98 -2.83
C GLN A 59 -26.95 6.69 -1.32
N ALA A 60 -27.31 5.47 -0.90
CA ALA A 60 -27.29 5.05 0.49
C ALA A 60 -25.98 4.35 0.89
N SER A 61 -25.07 4.11 -0.07
CA SER A 61 -23.81 3.41 0.23
C SER A 61 -22.90 4.30 1.08
N GLY A 62 -22.39 3.70 2.16
CA GLY A 62 -21.33 4.27 2.98
C GLY A 62 -19.93 3.88 2.51
N ASP A 63 -19.78 3.34 1.29
CA ASP A 63 -18.48 2.94 0.79
C ASP A 63 -17.63 4.14 0.34
N VAL A 64 -16.35 4.06 0.70
CA VAL A 64 -15.33 5.07 0.49
C VAL A 64 -14.12 4.41 -0.16
N ALA A 65 -13.84 4.77 -1.40
CA ALA A 65 -12.54 4.56 -2.02
C ALA A 65 -11.54 5.52 -1.38
N TRP A 66 -10.31 5.06 -1.16
CA TRP A 66 -9.25 5.85 -0.55
C TRP A 66 -7.92 5.58 -1.25
N THR A 67 -7.05 6.58 -1.25
CA THR A 67 -5.68 6.45 -1.74
C THR A 67 -4.80 7.54 -1.13
N THR A 68 -3.51 7.51 -1.42
CA THR A 68 -2.54 8.49 -0.94
C THR A 68 -1.68 9.00 -2.08
N SER A 69 -1.25 10.25 -1.99
CA SER A 69 -0.21 10.83 -2.83
C SER A 69 0.78 11.59 -1.96
N GLY A 70 1.93 11.95 -2.50
CA GLY A 70 2.93 12.74 -1.80
C GLY A 70 3.68 13.64 -2.76
N ASP A 71 3.88 14.88 -2.35
CA ASP A 71 4.63 15.90 -3.07
C ASP A 71 5.38 16.80 -2.07
N ALA A 72 5.91 17.94 -2.51
CA ALA A 72 6.67 18.86 -1.67
C ALA A 72 5.83 19.48 -0.54
N ASP A 73 4.52 19.62 -0.73
CA ASP A 73 3.61 20.31 0.22
C ASP A 73 3.13 19.36 1.33
N GLY A 74 3.03 18.06 1.04
CA GLY A 74 2.67 17.09 2.07
C GLY A 74 2.43 15.67 1.59
N PHE A 75 2.13 14.80 2.56
CA PHE A 75 1.57 13.48 2.31
C PHE A 75 0.05 13.56 2.38
N HIS A 76 -0.62 13.32 1.25
CA HIS A 76 -2.05 13.56 1.09
C HIS A 76 -2.85 12.28 1.21
N LEU A 77 -3.96 12.35 1.95
CA LEU A 77 -5.01 11.33 1.94
C LEU A 77 -6.17 11.81 1.08
N LEU A 78 -6.55 10.98 0.13
CA LEU A 78 -7.65 11.24 -0.79
C LEU A 78 -8.76 10.22 -0.59
N THR A 79 -10.01 10.68 -0.68
CA THR A 79 -11.19 9.81 -0.64
C THR A 79 -12.15 10.11 -1.78
N ALA A 80 -12.94 9.10 -2.11
CA ALA A 80 -14.02 9.16 -3.09
C ALA A 80 -15.18 8.33 -2.56
N ARG A 81 -16.35 8.94 -2.37
CA ARG A 81 -17.53 8.25 -1.80
C ARG A 81 -18.41 7.70 -2.90
N LYS A 82 -18.93 6.48 -2.75
CA LYS A 82 -19.83 5.86 -3.74
C LYS A 82 -21.09 6.70 -3.95
N LYS A 83 -21.68 7.20 -2.86
CA LYS A 83 -22.87 8.08 -2.89
C LYS A 83 -22.66 9.42 -3.60
N ASP A 84 -21.43 9.76 -3.97
CA ASP A 84 -21.09 10.98 -4.73
C ASP A 84 -20.50 10.65 -6.11
N GLY A 85 -20.63 9.40 -6.56
CA GLY A 85 -20.09 8.95 -7.84
C GLY A 85 -18.59 8.66 -7.83
N TYR A 86 -17.99 8.40 -6.66
CA TYR A 86 -16.54 8.24 -6.50
C TYR A 86 -15.72 9.45 -6.99
N GLY A 87 -16.23 10.66 -6.78
CA GLY A 87 -15.46 11.89 -7.01
C GLY A 87 -14.32 12.05 -6.00
N TRP A 88 -13.08 12.14 -6.49
CA TRP A 88 -11.89 12.27 -5.65
C TRP A 88 -11.79 13.65 -4.99
N ARG A 89 -11.45 13.65 -3.70
CA ARG A 89 -11.06 14.85 -2.96
C ARG A 89 -9.92 14.54 -1.99
N THR A 90 -9.03 15.51 -1.78
CA THR A 90 -8.07 15.48 -0.67
C THR A 90 -8.81 15.79 0.62
N ILE A 91 -8.67 14.92 1.62
CA ILE A 91 -9.28 15.10 2.95
C ILE A 91 -8.29 15.56 4.00
N ALA A 92 -7.00 15.27 3.80
CA ALA A 92 -5.93 15.70 4.69
C ALA A 92 -4.61 15.80 3.92
N SER A 93 -3.79 16.77 4.31
CA SER A 93 -2.40 16.93 3.87
C SER A 93 -1.53 16.93 5.12
N LEU A 94 -0.58 16.00 5.21
CA LEU A 94 0.25 15.80 6.38
C LEU A 94 1.67 16.30 6.09
N SER A 95 2.09 17.31 6.86
CA SER A 95 3.43 17.86 6.88
C SER A 95 3.77 18.39 8.27
N GLU A 96 5.05 18.71 8.49
CA GLU A 96 5.56 19.18 9.78
C GLU A 96 6.29 20.52 9.63
N PRO A 97 6.00 21.51 10.49
CA PRO A 97 6.73 22.77 10.48
C PRO A 97 8.23 22.56 10.66
N GLY A 98 9.03 23.36 9.96
CA GLY A 98 10.50 23.31 10.02
C GLY A 98 11.14 22.21 9.18
N PHE A 99 10.37 21.54 8.31
CA PHE A 99 10.90 20.57 7.35
C PHE A 99 10.55 20.97 5.93
N ASP A 100 11.56 21.43 5.19
CA ASP A 100 11.47 21.53 3.72
C ASP A 100 11.72 20.15 3.11
N ALA A 101 10.89 19.76 2.14
CA ALA A 101 10.96 18.48 1.48
C ALA A 101 10.73 18.63 -0.03
N ASP A 102 11.47 17.87 -0.83
CA ASP A 102 11.19 17.70 -2.25
C ASP A 102 9.98 16.79 -2.49
N ALA A 103 9.74 15.87 -1.56
CA ALA A 103 8.53 15.07 -1.49
C ALA A 103 8.31 14.55 -0.06
N TRP A 104 7.05 14.43 0.33
CA TRP A 104 6.62 13.69 1.51
C TRP A 104 6.21 12.28 1.11
N ILE A 105 6.63 11.29 1.89
CA ILE A 105 6.30 9.87 1.68
C ILE A 105 5.63 9.32 2.92
N GLY A 106 4.93 8.20 2.77
CA GLY A 106 4.33 7.53 3.90
C GLY A 106 3.70 6.20 3.56
N ASN A 107 3.42 5.43 4.62
CA ASN A 107 2.67 4.20 4.57
C ASN A 107 1.38 4.40 5.36
N THR A 108 0.27 3.85 4.83
CA THR A 108 -1.05 4.04 5.40
C THR A 108 -1.79 2.72 5.48
N CYS A 109 -2.58 2.55 6.53
CA CYS A 109 -3.53 1.45 6.62
C CYS A 109 -4.88 1.97 7.14
N VAL A 110 -5.97 1.46 6.58
CA VAL A 110 -7.34 1.78 7.03
C VAL A 110 -7.78 0.77 8.07
N THR A 111 -8.39 1.25 9.16
CA THR A 111 -8.93 0.41 10.23
C THR A 111 -10.09 -0.41 9.73
N GLY A 112 -10.38 -1.56 10.35
CA GLY A 112 -11.42 -2.45 9.86
C GLY A 112 -12.84 -1.89 9.98
N SER A 113 -13.06 -0.81 10.74
CA SER A 113 -14.32 -0.06 10.69
C SER A 113 -14.54 0.72 9.40
N GLY A 114 -13.47 0.92 8.61
CA GLY A 114 -13.48 1.78 7.43
C GLY A 114 -13.58 3.27 7.75
N LYS A 115 -13.44 3.68 9.01
CA LYS A 115 -13.64 5.08 9.44
C LYS A 115 -12.35 5.88 9.53
N ARG A 116 -11.21 5.22 9.76
CA ARG A 116 -9.94 5.88 10.06
C ARG A 116 -8.79 5.32 9.27
N ALA A 117 -7.88 6.19 8.87
CA ALA A 117 -6.57 5.82 8.35
C ALA A 117 -5.51 6.12 9.40
N VAL A 118 -4.60 5.19 9.63
CA VAL A 118 -3.38 5.43 10.40
C VAL A 118 -2.23 5.56 9.42
N VAL A 119 -1.44 6.62 9.60
CA VAL A 119 -0.41 7.05 8.67
C VAL A 119 0.92 7.16 9.39
N VAL A 120 1.98 6.64 8.76
CA VAL A 120 3.37 6.93 9.12
C VAL A 120 4.01 7.67 7.95
N TYR A 121 4.41 8.92 8.14
CA TYR A 121 4.88 9.81 7.06
C TYR A 121 6.12 10.60 7.46
N ALA A 122 6.87 11.07 6.46
CA ALA A 122 8.05 11.91 6.65
C ALA A 122 8.50 12.54 5.32
N PRO A 123 9.41 13.55 5.35
CA PRO A 123 10.17 13.93 4.18
C PRO A 123 10.90 12.73 3.57
N ARG A 124 10.90 12.61 2.25
CA ARG A 124 11.55 11.51 1.52
C ARG A 124 13.02 11.35 1.92
N THR A 125 13.72 12.45 2.19
CA THR A 125 15.12 12.47 2.62
C THR A 125 15.39 11.71 3.92
N PHE A 126 14.38 11.44 4.75
CA PHE A 126 14.54 10.62 5.96
C PHE A 126 14.95 9.18 5.64
N THR A 127 14.64 8.67 4.44
CA THR A 127 15.07 7.33 4.02
C THR A 127 16.58 7.22 3.80
N ASN A 128 17.27 8.35 3.65
CA ASN A 128 18.71 8.39 3.41
C ASN A 128 19.53 8.26 4.71
N LYS A 129 18.89 8.33 5.88
CA LYS A 129 19.53 8.19 7.18
C LYS A 129 18.96 6.96 7.91
N PRO A 130 19.76 5.91 8.19
CA PRO A 130 19.25 4.67 8.79
C PRO A 130 18.43 4.88 10.06
N GLN A 131 18.83 5.82 10.92
CA GLN A 131 18.13 6.14 12.16
C GLN A 131 16.75 6.75 11.90
N LEU A 132 16.62 7.62 10.90
CA LEU A 132 15.35 8.26 10.55
C LEU A 132 14.42 7.29 9.82
N MET A 133 14.95 6.40 8.98
CA MET A 133 14.18 5.30 8.39
C MET A 133 13.62 4.37 9.47
N ALA A 134 14.46 3.98 10.43
CA ALA A 134 14.10 3.03 11.47
C ALA A 134 13.11 3.60 12.49
N ARG A 135 13.18 4.89 12.83
CA ARG A 135 12.41 5.46 13.95
C ARG A 135 12.14 6.97 13.86
N GLY A 136 12.15 7.54 12.66
CA GLY A 136 11.95 8.98 12.44
C GLY A 136 10.58 9.37 11.86
N GLY A 137 9.76 8.41 11.43
CA GLY A 137 8.47 8.69 10.80
C GLY A 137 7.47 9.32 11.76
N PHE A 138 6.86 10.44 11.37
CA PHE A 138 5.74 11.06 12.07
C PHE A 138 4.51 10.15 11.97
N THR A 139 3.65 10.16 12.99
CA THR A 139 2.46 9.32 13.01
C THR A 139 1.20 10.14 13.24
N ALA A 140 0.12 9.76 12.56
CA ALA A 140 -1.18 10.43 12.66
C ALA A 140 -2.34 9.46 12.43
N VAL A 141 -3.50 9.80 13.00
CA VAL A 141 -4.79 9.20 12.67
C VAL A 141 -5.61 10.23 11.90
N VAL A 142 -6.18 9.82 10.76
CA VAL A 142 -7.05 10.66 9.93
C VAL A 142 -8.45 10.05 9.90
N ASP A 143 -9.45 10.84 10.26
CA ASP A 143 -10.86 10.46 10.08
C ASP A 143 -11.25 10.57 8.60
N LEU A 144 -11.70 9.47 7.99
CA LEU A 144 -11.94 9.41 6.54
C LEU A 144 -13.19 10.19 6.09
N ALA A 145 -14.12 10.47 7.01
CA ALA A 145 -15.33 11.22 6.69
C ALA A 145 -15.07 12.73 6.69
N SER A 146 -14.45 13.22 7.76
CA SER A 146 -14.21 14.64 8.03
C SER A 146 -12.86 15.16 7.56
N GLY A 147 -11.85 14.30 7.43
CA GLY A 147 -10.46 14.72 7.20
C GLY A 147 -9.73 15.17 8.47
N ARG A 148 -10.37 15.09 9.64
CA ARG A 148 -9.76 15.51 10.91
C ARG A 148 -8.49 14.70 11.19
N VAL A 149 -7.37 15.40 11.36
CA VAL A 149 -6.07 14.82 11.68
C VAL A 149 -5.84 14.86 13.19
N THR A 150 -5.43 13.74 13.76
CA THR A 150 -4.92 13.64 15.13
C THR A 150 -3.45 13.21 15.04
N LYS A 151 -2.53 14.17 15.21
CA LYS A 151 -1.09 13.88 15.29
C LYS A 151 -0.80 13.13 16.59
N LEU A 152 0.08 12.14 16.49
CA LEU A 152 0.46 11.29 17.61
C LEU A 152 1.85 11.65 18.10
N ASP A 153 2.05 11.68 19.42
CA ASP A 153 3.37 11.88 20.03
C ASP A 153 4.18 10.57 20.04
N LEU A 154 4.36 10.01 18.84
CA LEU A 154 5.14 8.80 18.61
C LEU A 154 5.80 8.89 17.23
N LYS A 155 7.10 8.58 17.19
CA LYS A 155 7.78 8.30 15.92
C LYS A 155 7.82 6.80 15.66
N ALA A 156 7.60 6.40 14.42
CA ALA A 156 7.58 5.01 14.01
C ALA A 156 8.50 4.77 12.80
N SER A 157 8.70 3.51 12.43
CA SER A 157 9.49 3.14 11.25
C SER A 157 8.79 3.51 9.96
N LEU A 158 9.53 4.02 8.97
CA LEU A 158 9.05 4.25 7.60
C LEU A 158 8.98 2.96 6.76
N SER A 159 9.10 1.79 7.39
CA SER A 159 9.04 0.48 6.77
C SER A 159 7.67 0.20 6.15
N HIS A 160 7.64 -0.34 4.93
CA HIS A 160 6.42 -0.65 4.16
C HIS A 160 5.41 -1.59 4.87
N TYR A 161 5.84 -2.32 5.90
CA TYR A 161 4.99 -3.21 6.70
C TYR A 161 4.34 -2.52 7.91
N ASN A 162 4.53 -1.21 8.07
CA ASN A 162 4.05 -0.39 9.18
C ASN A 162 3.25 0.80 8.60
N PRO A 163 2.04 1.13 9.08
CA PRO A 163 1.31 0.56 10.23
C PRO A 163 0.57 -0.76 9.93
N GLY A 164 0.33 -1.56 10.97
CA GLY A 164 -0.45 -2.80 10.88
C GLY A 164 -1.82 -2.71 11.54
N CYS A 165 -2.87 -2.44 10.76
CA CYS A 165 -4.24 -2.39 11.30
C CYS A 165 -4.90 -3.78 11.32
N GLY A 166 -5.80 -3.97 12.29
CA GLY A 166 -6.67 -5.13 12.40
C GLY A 166 -8.08 -4.94 11.82
N PRO A 167 -9.01 -5.87 12.11
CA PRO A 167 -10.40 -5.81 11.69
C PRO A 167 -11.24 -4.82 12.52
N GLY A 168 -10.69 -4.27 13.61
CA GLY A 168 -11.29 -3.21 14.43
C GLY A 168 -10.52 -1.89 14.32
N GLU A 169 -10.50 -1.12 15.41
CA GLU A 169 -9.79 0.17 15.54
C GLU A 169 -8.38 0.04 16.12
N THR A 170 -7.99 -1.17 16.51
CA THR A 170 -6.64 -1.44 17.02
C THR A 170 -5.64 -1.47 15.88
N VAL A 171 -4.52 -0.77 16.06
CA VAL A 171 -3.39 -0.72 15.12
C VAL A 171 -2.10 -0.95 15.87
N ILE A 172 -1.17 -1.68 15.24
CA ILE A 172 0.18 -1.83 15.76
C ILE A 172 1.13 -0.93 14.97
N LEU A 173 1.85 -0.09 15.70
CA LEU A 173 2.93 0.73 15.18
C LEU A 173 4.27 0.10 15.58
N THR A 174 5.16 -0.04 14.60
CA THR A 174 6.49 -0.60 14.77
C THR A 174 7.54 0.49 14.78
N GLN A 175 8.47 0.42 15.74
CA GLN A 175 9.68 1.22 15.80
C GLN A 175 10.88 0.28 15.87
N SER A 176 11.56 0.08 14.74
CA SER A 176 12.78 -0.72 14.64
C SER A 176 13.95 -0.04 15.37
N GLY A 177 14.81 -0.85 15.99
CA GLY A 177 16.09 -0.39 16.49
C GLY A 177 17.06 0.06 15.39
N GLY A 178 16.83 -0.34 14.13
CA GLY A 178 17.78 -0.09 13.05
C GLY A 178 19.08 -0.87 13.24
N GLU A 179 20.16 -0.36 12.67
CA GLU A 179 21.50 -0.96 12.78
C GLU A 179 22.20 -0.60 14.09
N ASP A 180 21.77 0.48 14.76
CA ASP A 180 22.45 1.06 15.92
C ASP A 180 21.82 0.70 17.27
N ARG A 181 20.62 0.08 17.27
CA ARG A 181 19.99 -0.41 18.50
C ARG A 181 19.45 -1.82 18.32
N PRO A 182 19.62 -2.69 19.32
CA PRO A 182 19.05 -4.02 19.26
C PRO A 182 17.53 -3.97 19.40
N GLY A 183 16.84 -4.87 18.70
CA GLY A 183 15.44 -5.15 18.94
C GLY A 183 14.45 -4.26 18.20
N THR A 184 13.18 -4.41 18.58
CA THR A 184 12.03 -3.71 18.02
C THR A 184 11.14 -3.23 19.17
N ARG A 185 10.54 -2.05 19.05
CA ARG A 185 9.46 -1.61 19.95
C ARG A 185 8.14 -1.63 19.19
N LEU A 186 7.12 -2.22 19.80
CA LEU A 186 5.76 -2.23 19.28
C LEU A 186 4.87 -1.36 20.15
N PHE A 187 3.94 -0.65 19.52
CA PHE A 187 2.99 0.22 20.20
C PHE A 187 1.60 -0.15 19.74
N ARG A 188 0.68 -0.34 20.70
CA ARG A 188 -0.74 -0.48 20.40
C ARG A 188 -1.37 0.90 20.36
N LEU A 189 -2.02 1.20 19.26
CA LEU A 189 -2.80 2.40 19.04
C LEU A 189 -4.28 2.01 19.00
N ASP A 190 -5.09 2.68 19.78
CA ASP A 190 -6.53 2.76 19.55
C ASP A 190 -6.80 3.95 18.62
N ALA A 191 -7.09 3.67 17.36
CA ALA A 191 -7.34 4.72 16.37
C ALA A 191 -8.60 5.54 16.72
N SER A 192 -9.53 5.01 17.53
CA SER A 192 -10.76 5.70 17.85
C SER A 192 -10.58 6.90 18.77
N THR A 193 -9.63 6.79 19.69
CA THR A 193 -9.29 7.79 20.70
C THR A 193 -7.96 8.48 20.40
N GLY A 194 -7.09 7.89 19.56
CA GLY A 194 -5.71 8.31 19.41
C GLY A 194 -4.80 7.84 20.55
N GLY A 195 -5.31 7.00 21.45
CA GLY A 195 -4.59 6.52 22.62
C GLY A 195 -3.45 5.56 22.23
N ILE A 196 -2.23 5.89 22.64
CA ILE A 196 -1.05 5.05 22.44
C ILE A 196 -0.71 4.34 23.75
N GLY A 197 -0.63 3.01 23.69
CA GLY A 197 -0.18 2.18 24.80
C GLY A 197 1.33 2.28 25.06
N LYS A 198 1.76 1.75 26.20
CA LYS A 198 3.18 1.69 26.56
C LYS A 198 4.00 0.93 25.50
N PRO A 199 5.29 1.27 25.32
CA PRO A 199 6.17 0.52 24.43
C PRO A 199 6.29 -0.94 24.86
N ILE A 200 6.17 -1.86 23.91
CA ILE A 200 6.38 -3.29 24.10
C ILE A 200 7.75 -3.64 23.49
N PRO A 201 8.81 -3.81 24.31
CA PRO A 201 10.14 -4.11 23.81
C PRO A 201 10.24 -5.59 23.40
N VAL A 202 10.55 -5.83 22.13
CA VAL A 202 10.73 -7.17 21.58
C VAL A 202 12.21 -7.38 21.28
N LYS A 203 12.77 -8.49 21.78
CA LYS A 203 14.15 -8.88 21.47
C LYS A 203 14.25 -9.29 20.00
N GLY A 204 15.21 -8.71 19.28
CA GLY A 204 15.42 -8.97 17.85
C GLY A 204 14.46 -8.22 16.93
N GLN A 205 14.55 -8.52 15.63
CA GLN A 205 13.74 -7.88 14.61
C GLN A 205 12.40 -8.61 14.46
N VAL A 206 11.31 -7.84 14.48
CA VAL A 206 9.99 -8.31 14.06
C VAL A 206 9.37 -7.36 13.04
N THR A 207 8.69 -7.90 12.04
CA THR A 207 8.09 -7.13 10.94
C THR A 207 6.62 -7.48 10.76
N SER A 208 5.88 -6.69 9.98
CA SER A 208 4.45 -6.90 9.69
C SER A 208 3.61 -7.15 10.95
N ALA A 209 3.88 -6.41 12.02
CA ALA A 209 3.18 -6.56 13.28
C ALA A 209 1.72 -6.10 13.15
N VAL A 210 0.77 -6.93 13.58
CA VAL A 210 -0.68 -6.69 13.47
C VAL A 210 -1.39 -7.16 14.75
N PRO A 211 -2.54 -6.57 15.11
CA PRO A 211 -3.27 -7.03 16.29
C PRO A 211 -3.83 -8.43 16.04
N ALA A 212 -3.77 -9.29 17.06
CA ALA A 212 -4.40 -10.59 17.08
C ALA A 212 -5.77 -10.53 17.79
N ILE A 213 -6.63 -11.52 17.52
CA ILE A 213 -8.01 -11.56 18.03
C ILE A 213 -8.10 -11.67 19.55
N ASP A 214 -7.10 -12.28 20.18
CA ASP A 214 -7.00 -12.47 21.63
C ASP A 214 -6.33 -11.29 22.36
N GLY A 215 -6.15 -10.16 21.66
CA GLY A 215 -5.51 -8.96 22.20
C GLY A 215 -3.99 -8.98 22.17
N SER A 216 -3.34 -10.09 21.78
CA SER A 216 -1.89 -10.13 21.55
C SER A 216 -1.51 -9.46 20.21
N ILE A 217 -0.23 -9.55 19.83
CA ILE A 217 0.26 -9.07 18.53
C ILE A 217 0.79 -10.26 17.75
N ALA A 218 0.44 -10.37 16.47
CA ALA A 218 1.13 -11.29 15.56
C ALA A 218 2.17 -10.53 14.74
N ALA A 219 3.34 -11.12 14.54
CA ALA A 219 4.41 -10.53 13.75
C ALA A 219 5.23 -11.61 13.03
N ALA A 220 5.96 -11.20 11.99
CA ALA A 220 6.95 -12.04 11.35
C ALA A 220 8.30 -11.92 12.07
N SER A 221 8.98 -13.05 12.27
CA SER A 221 10.28 -13.13 12.93
C SER A 221 11.09 -14.28 12.34
N GLY A 222 12.04 -13.99 11.44
CA GLY A 222 12.74 -15.04 10.70
C GLY A 222 11.76 -15.88 9.87
N ALA A 223 11.90 -17.20 9.88
CA ALA A 223 11.01 -18.14 9.19
C ALA A 223 9.82 -18.59 10.07
N GLU A 224 9.26 -17.66 10.85
CA GLU A 224 8.13 -17.92 11.74
C GLU A 224 7.15 -16.74 11.76
N VAL A 225 5.87 -17.08 11.88
CA VAL A 225 4.87 -16.15 12.43
C VAL A 225 4.87 -16.36 13.94
N VAL A 226 5.05 -15.28 14.69
CA VAL A 226 5.11 -15.29 16.16
C VAL A 226 3.98 -14.49 16.77
N LYS A 227 3.51 -14.94 17.94
CA LYS A 227 2.69 -14.20 18.88
C LYS A 227 3.61 -13.43 19.81
N VAL A 228 3.31 -12.16 20.03
CA VAL A 228 4.01 -11.26 20.94
C VAL A 228 3.04 -10.83 22.04
N ASP A 229 3.40 -11.10 23.29
CA ASP A 229 2.60 -10.71 24.45
C ASP A 229 2.82 -9.23 24.85
N SER A 230 2.09 -8.77 25.88
CA SER A 230 2.19 -7.40 26.38
C SER A 230 3.56 -7.04 26.99
N ARG A 231 4.40 -8.03 27.28
CA ARG A 231 5.76 -7.87 27.83
C ARG A 231 6.84 -8.05 26.75
N GLY A 232 6.45 -8.33 25.50
CA GLY A 232 7.38 -8.56 24.38
C GLY A 232 7.93 -9.98 24.30
N GLY A 233 7.37 -10.91 25.10
CA GLY A 233 7.63 -12.34 24.99
C GLY A 233 7.11 -12.86 23.66
N ARG A 234 7.89 -13.73 23.00
CA ARG A 234 7.56 -14.30 21.69
C ARG A 234 7.26 -15.79 21.80
N THR A 235 6.16 -16.22 21.20
CA THR A 235 5.80 -17.63 21.05
C THR A 235 5.53 -17.92 19.58
N ALA A 236 6.17 -18.93 19.00
CA ALA A 236 5.93 -19.30 17.62
C ALA A 236 4.47 -19.78 17.42
N LEU A 237 3.79 -19.22 16.42
CA LEU A 237 2.45 -19.64 15.99
C LEU A 237 2.56 -20.70 14.89
N ALA A 238 3.38 -20.43 13.88
CA ALA A 238 3.64 -21.35 12.80
C ALA A 238 5.02 -21.13 12.20
N ARG A 239 5.65 -22.22 11.76
CA ARG A 239 6.84 -22.17 10.91
C ARG A 239 6.44 -21.90 9.46
N THR A 240 7.30 -21.20 8.75
CA THR A 240 7.11 -20.82 7.35
C THR A 240 8.29 -21.30 6.51
N ASP A 241 8.13 -21.28 5.18
CA ASP A 241 9.16 -21.79 4.27
C ASP A 241 10.28 -20.75 4.09
N GLY A 242 9.93 -19.47 4.12
CA GLY A 242 10.86 -18.33 4.18
C GLY A 242 10.40 -17.31 5.21
N VAL A 243 10.75 -16.03 5.01
CA VAL A 243 10.29 -14.95 5.89
C VAL A 243 8.86 -14.56 5.51
N PRO A 244 7.87 -14.70 6.42
CA PRO A 244 6.52 -14.27 6.14
C PRO A 244 6.43 -12.75 6.12
N TYR A 245 5.57 -12.20 5.28
CA TYR A 245 5.39 -10.76 5.12
C TYR A 245 3.94 -10.43 4.81
N ARG A 246 3.59 -9.15 4.97
CA ARG A 246 2.24 -8.63 4.72
C ARG A 246 1.16 -9.39 5.53
N LEU A 247 1.47 -9.69 6.80
CA LEU A 247 0.51 -10.29 7.74
C LEU A 247 -0.74 -9.41 7.82
N THR A 248 -1.90 -10.04 7.67
CA THR A 248 -3.18 -9.39 7.50
C THR A 248 -4.24 -10.18 8.28
N PRO A 249 -4.70 -9.64 9.43
CA PRO A 249 -5.79 -10.27 10.18
C PRO A 249 -7.09 -10.24 9.39
N ASP A 250 -7.86 -11.32 9.50
CA ASP A 250 -9.21 -11.42 8.93
C ASP A 250 -10.31 -11.34 10.01
N GLY A 251 -11.55 -11.17 9.58
CA GLY A 251 -12.72 -10.98 10.44
C GLY A 251 -13.07 -12.21 11.28
N ASP A 252 -12.58 -13.40 10.92
CA ASP A 252 -12.76 -14.62 11.71
C ASP A 252 -11.65 -14.76 12.78
N GLY A 253 -10.76 -13.78 12.90
CA GLY A 253 -9.63 -13.79 13.84
C GLY A 253 -8.42 -14.59 13.36
N GLY A 254 -8.42 -15.06 12.10
CA GLY A 254 -7.26 -15.67 11.48
C GLY A 254 -6.24 -14.63 11.01
N ILE A 255 -5.05 -15.10 10.67
CA ILE A 255 -3.97 -14.27 10.11
C ILE A 255 -3.59 -14.85 8.77
N THR A 256 -3.86 -14.08 7.71
CA THR A 256 -3.42 -14.39 6.35
C THR A 256 -2.12 -13.66 6.06
N PHE A 257 -1.17 -14.30 5.40
CA PHE A 257 0.14 -13.73 5.11
C PHE A 257 0.71 -14.28 3.81
N LEU A 258 1.73 -13.61 3.30
CA LEU A 258 2.52 -14.08 2.19
C LEU A 258 3.79 -14.75 2.72
N ASP A 259 4.12 -15.90 2.17
CA ASP A 259 5.34 -16.64 2.46
C ASP A 259 6.13 -16.80 1.16
N LYS A 260 7.33 -16.21 1.08
CA LYS A 260 8.14 -16.23 -0.14
C LYS A 260 9.21 -17.30 -0.02
N HIS A 261 9.31 -18.15 -1.04
CA HIS A 261 10.40 -19.09 -1.21
C HIS A 261 10.90 -19.05 -2.66
N GLY A 262 12.14 -18.60 -2.85
CA GLY A 262 12.72 -18.34 -4.17
C GLY A 262 11.89 -17.33 -4.98
N ALA A 263 11.51 -17.71 -6.19
CA ALA A 263 10.68 -16.89 -7.09
C ALA A 263 9.17 -17.00 -6.83
N THR A 264 8.74 -17.88 -5.91
CA THR A 264 7.31 -18.13 -5.64
C THR A 264 6.87 -17.52 -4.32
N SER A 265 5.58 -17.20 -4.22
CA SER A 265 4.96 -16.87 -2.94
C SER A 265 3.65 -17.63 -2.75
N GLN A 266 3.43 -18.04 -1.51
CA GLN A 266 2.23 -18.71 -1.07
C GLN A 266 1.41 -17.77 -0.20
N VAL A 267 0.10 -17.75 -0.43
CA VAL A 267 -0.86 -17.16 0.51
C VAL A 267 -1.18 -18.22 1.55
N LYS A 268 -0.77 -17.99 2.79
CA LYS A 268 -0.99 -18.90 3.91
C LYS A 268 -1.90 -18.26 4.94
N ARG A 269 -2.65 -19.08 5.67
CA ARG A 269 -3.52 -18.63 6.76
C ARG A 269 -3.36 -19.48 8.01
N ILE A 270 -3.23 -18.83 9.16
CA ILE A 270 -3.36 -19.44 10.49
C ILE A 270 -4.77 -19.13 11.03
N THR A 271 -5.42 -20.10 11.66
CA THR A 271 -6.78 -19.97 12.21
C THR A 271 -6.78 -19.23 13.54
N ALA A 272 -7.92 -18.67 13.94
CA ALA A 272 -8.08 -18.05 15.26
C ALA A 272 -7.75 -19.01 16.42
N GLY A 273 -8.13 -20.29 16.31
CA GLY A 273 -7.80 -21.30 17.32
C GLY A 273 -6.30 -21.49 17.52
N ALA A 274 -5.52 -21.50 16.43
CA ALA A 274 -4.07 -21.59 16.50
C ALA A 274 -3.41 -20.30 17.04
N VAL A 275 -4.05 -19.14 16.85
CA VAL A 275 -3.62 -17.87 17.48
C VAL A 275 -3.86 -17.91 19.00
N ALA A 276 -5.05 -18.36 19.41
CA ALA A 276 -5.45 -18.46 20.80
C ALA A 276 -4.61 -19.51 21.57
N HIS A 277 -4.31 -20.64 20.93
CA HIS A 277 -3.54 -21.75 21.49
C HIS A 277 -2.29 -22.06 20.64
N PRO A 278 -1.20 -21.29 20.81
CA PRO A 278 0.02 -21.47 20.05
C PRO A 278 0.67 -22.84 20.27
N ASP A 279 0.83 -23.60 19.20
CA ASP A 279 1.71 -24.76 19.16
C ASP A 279 2.32 -24.89 17.75
N ALA A 280 3.52 -24.33 17.57
CA ALA A 280 4.20 -24.36 16.27
C ALA A 280 4.62 -25.77 15.80
N ARG A 281 4.62 -26.78 16.68
CA ARG A 281 4.94 -28.17 16.28
C ARG A 281 3.79 -28.79 15.50
N THR A 282 2.55 -28.49 15.89
CA THR A 282 1.34 -29.06 15.30
C THR A 282 0.63 -28.09 14.35
N THR A 283 0.73 -26.79 14.60
CA THR A 283 0.11 -25.77 13.74
C THR A 283 0.72 -25.82 12.35
N ARG A 284 -0.15 -25.94 11.34
CA ARG A 284 0.20 -25.83 9.92
C ARG A 284 -0.65 -24.74 9.31
N ALA A 285 0.00 -23.72 8.75
CA ALA A 285 -0.73 -22.69 8.02
C ALA A 285 -1.32 -23.29 6.74
N THR A 286 -2.62 -23.09 6.50
CA THR A 286 -3.29 -23.58 5.31
C THR A 286 -2.86 -22.76 4.10
N VAL A 287 -2.39 -23.41 3.04
CA VAL A 287 -2.04 -22.75 1.78
C VAL A 287 -3.32 -22.51 0.98
N LEU A 288 -3.70 -21.24 0.82
CA LEU A 288 -4.91 -20.83 0.12
C LEU A 288 -4.67 -20.64 -1.39
N ALA A 289 -3.51 -20.09 -1.74
CA ALA A 289 -3.13 -19.84 -3.12
C ALA A 289 -1.60 -19.83 -3.29
N ARG A 290 -1.15 -19.98 -4.54
CA ARG A 290 0.26 -19.89 -4.93
C ARG A 290 0.41 -19.08 -6.22
N GLY A 291 1.47 -18.30 -6.33
CA GLY A 291 1.85 -17.57 -7.54
C GLY A 291 3.33 -17.18 -7.53
N LEU A 292 3.75 -16.42 -8.54
CA LEU A 292 5.07 -15.77 -8.52
C LEU A 292 5.09 -14.70 -7.42
N ALA A 293 6.24 -14.52 -6.76
CA ALA A 293 6.36 -13.56 -5.68
C ALA A 293 6.11 -12.11 -6.13
N THR A 294 6.44 -11.78 -7.38
CA THR A 294 6.17 -10.48 -8.01
C THR A 294 4.72 -10.30 -8.44
N GLU A 295 3.96 -11.39 -8.53
CA GLU A 295 2.57 -11.42 -9.03
C GLU A 295 1.56 -11.84 -7.95
N THR A 296 1.98 -11.95 -6.69
CA THR A 296 1.11 -12.34 -5.58
C THR A 296 1.01 -11.19 -4.58
N GLY A 297 -0.20 -10.74 -4.30
CA GLY A 297 -0.44 -9.68 -3.32
C GLY A 297 -1.54 -10.02 -2.32
N LEU A 298 -1.52 -9.28 -1.20
CA LEU A 298 -2.61 -9.23 -0.23
C LEU A 298 -3.01 -7.79 0.04
N THR A 299 -4.30 -7.54 0.12
CA THR A 299 -4.87 -6.29 0.63
C THR A 299 -6.06 -6.61 1.52
N ARG A 300 -6.63 -5.62 2.19
CA ARG A 300 -7.77 -5.85 3.09
C ARG A 300 -8.77 -4.72 3.05
N SER A 301 -10.00 -5.06 3.43
CA SER A 301 -11.05 -4.10 3.76
C SER A 301 -12.07 -4.72 4.70
N ALA A 302 -12.45 -4.00 5.76
CA ALA A 302 -13.47 -4.42 6.73
C ALA A 302 -13.35 -5.88 7.23
N GLY A 303 -12.13 -6.34 7.54
CA GLY A 303 -11.87 -7.71 7.98
C GLY A 303 -11.89 -8.77 6.86
N THR A 304 -12.21 -8.40 5.62
CA THR A 304 -12.00 -9.26 4.46
C THR A 304 -10.58 -9.08 3.93
N VAL A 305 -9.87 -10.19 3.73
CA VAL A 305 -8.57 -10.23 3.06
C VAL A 305 -8.78 -10.57 1.60
N TYR A 306 -8.12 -9.83 0.72
CA TYR A 306 -8.19 -10.02 -0.72
C TYR A 306 -6.84 -10.48 -1.25
N VAL A 307 -6.84 -11.65 -1.90
CA VAL A 307 -5.71 -12.15 -2.68
C VAL A 307 -5.74 -11.47 -4.05
N THR A 308 -4.67 -10.77 -4.38
CA THR A 308 -4.52 -9.99 -5.62
C THR A 308 -3.40 -10.56 -6.50
N GLY A 309 -3.37 -10.15 -7.76
CA GLY A 309 -2.42 -10.67 -8.73
C GLY A 309 -2.79 -12.03 -9.33
N THR A 310 -1.81 -12.66 -9.99
CA THR A 310 -1.97 -13.91 -10.73
C THR A 310 -1.65 -15.08 -9.81
N THR A 311 -2.70 -15.67 -9.21
CA THR A 311 -2.55 -16.78 -8.26
C THR A 311 -3.44 -17.97 -8.61
N ARG A 312 -2.94 -19.17 -8.36
CA ARG A 312 -3.68 -20.43 -8.47
C ARG A 312 -4.23 -20.84 -7.10
N PRO A 313 -5.50 -21.23 -6.98
CA PRO A 313 -6.04 -21.76 -5.73
C PRO A 313 -5.42 -23.11 -5.42
N THR A 314 -5.16 -23.34 -4.13
CA THR A 314 -4.64 -24.61 -3.64
C THR A 314 -5.55 -25.25 -2.61
N ALA A 315 -6.30 -24.44 -1.85
CA ALA A 315 -7.28 -24.95 -0.89
C ALA A 315 -8.59 -25.32 -1.58
N ALA A 316 -9.15 -26.49 -1.22
CA ALA A 316 -10.48 -26.92 -1.67
C ALA A 316 -11.58 -25.96 -1.21
N ARG A 317 -11.43 -25.38 -0.01
CA ARG A 317 -12.33 -24.36 0.53
C ARG A 317 -11.53 -23.21 1.12
N THR A 318 -11.88 -22.00 0.69
CA THR A 318 -11.32 -20.76 1.25
C THR A 318 -12.30 -20.19 2.29
N PRO A 319 -11.84 -19.64 3.43
CA PRO A 319 -12.71 -18.95 4.37
C PRO A 319 -13.48 -17.81 3.69
N THR A 320 -14.71 -17.53 4.14
CA THR A 320 -15.55 -16.46 3.57
C THR A 320 -14.93 -15.07 3.73
N THR A 321 -14.05 -14.92 4.73
CA THR A 321 -13.26 -13.73 5.01
C THR A 321 -12.02 -13.57 4.11
N VAL A 322 -11.71 -14.56 3.25
CA VAL A 322 -10.65 -14.45 2.25
C VAL A 322 -11.23 -14.57 0.85
N LYS A 323 -11.10 -13.51 0.05
CA LYS A 323 -11.60 -13.44 -1.32
C LYS A 323 -10.45 -13.32 -2.31
N ARG A 324 -10.64 -13.79 -3.53
CA ARG A 324 -9.69 -13.56 -4.63
C ARG A 324 -10.19 -12.45 -5.54
N LEU A 325 -9.32 -11.50 -5.85
CA LEU A 325 -9.50 -10.51 -6.90
C LEU A 325 -8.66 -10.93 -8.11
N ALA A 326 -9.22 -11.81 -8.92
CA ALA A 326 -8.55 -12.28 -10.13
C ALA A 326 -8.25 -11.13 -11.09
N SER A 327 -7.11 -11.21 -11.79
CA SER A 327 -6.72 -10.25 -12.83
C SER A 327 -6.58 -8.80 -12.34
N THR A 328 -6.22 -8.62 -11.07
CA THR A 328 -5.87 -7.30 -10.50
C THR A 328 -4.36 -7.18 -10.30
N PRO A 329 -3.77 -5.98 -10.37
CA PRO A 329 -2.39 -5.75 -9.93
C PRO A 329 -2.15 -6.21 -8.47
N THR A 330 -0.89 -6.46 -8.10
CA THR A 330 -0.55 -6.98 -6.75
C THR A 330 -0.69 -5.94 -5.63
N ASP A 331 -0.72 -4.65 -5.96
CA ASP A 331 -0.71 -3.53 -5.02
C ASP A 331 -1.99 -2.67 -5.09
N VAL A 332 -3.12 -3.28 -5.47
CA VAL A 332 -4.41 -2.61 -5.48
C VAL A 332 -4.89 -2.23 -4.07
N THR A 333 -5.63 -1.12 -4.02
CA THR A 333 -6.34 -0.69 -2.82
C THR A 333 -7.82 -1.02 -2.95
N VAL A 334 -8.42 -1.53 -1.88
CA VAL A 334 -9.84 -1.84 -1.83
C VAL A 334 -10.54 -0.78 -0.98
N SER A 335 -11.67 -0.31 -1.49
CA SER A 335 -12.59 0.59 -0.78
C SER A 335 -13.04 0.03 0.57
N THR A 336 -13.47 0.88 1.49
CA THR A 336 -13.78 0.54 2.90
C THR A 336 -14.80 -0.57 3.13
N ARG A 337 -15.66 -0.87 2.14
CA ARG A 337 -16.64 -1.97 2.16
C ARG A 337 -16.39 -3.02 1.08
N GLY A 338 -15.34 -2.83 0.27
CA GLY A 338 -15.00 -3.75 -0.81
C GLY A 338 -15.92 -3.69 -2.02
N GLU A 339 -16.64 -2.58 -2.24
CA GLU A 339 -17.52 -2.40 -3.41
C GLU A 339 -16.76 -1.87 -4.63
N ALA A 340 -15.55 -1.36 -4.44
CA ALA A 340 -14.63 -0.91 -5.50
C ALA A 340 -13.17 -1.29 -5.24
N VAL A 341 -12.42 -1.48 -6.33
CA VAL A 341 -10.98 -1.79 -6.37
C VAL A 341 -10.26 -0.72 -7.19
N LEU A 342 -9.18 -0.18 -6.65
CA LEU A 342 -8.37 0.86 -7.28
C LEU A 342 -7.13 0.20 -7.89
N THR A 343 -7.00 0.28 -9.21
CA THR A 343 -5.91 -0.37 -9.98
C THR A 343 -4.76 0.56 -10.33
N THR A 344 -4.90 1.87 -10.14
CA THR A 344 -3.85 2.87 -10.38
C THR A 344 -3.80 3.85 -9.23
N ARG A 345 -2.60 4.16 -8.72
CA ARG A 345 -2.40 5.29 -7.80
C ARG A 345 -2.22 6.57 -8.60
N PRO A 346 -2.85 7.69 -8.22
CA PRO A 346 -2.53 8.98 -8.82
C PRO A 346 -1.06 9.34 -8.57
N GLY A 347 -0.34 9.73 -9.62
CA GLY A 347 1.01 10.31 -9.54
C GLY A 347 0.99 11.78 -9.10
N PRO A 348 2.16 12.41 -8.84
CA PRO A 348 2.27 13.75 -8.25
C PRO A 348 1.63 14.88 -9.06
N THR A 349 1.40 14.69 -10.36
CA THR A 349 0.63 15.62 -11.23
C THR A 349 -0.62 14.98 -11.84
N ALA A 350 -0.90 13.72 -11.49
CA ALA A 350 -1.89 12.90 -12.16
C ALA A 350 -3.14 12.73 -11.29
N ARG A 351 -4.18 13.52 -11.61
CA ARG A 351 -5.55 13.27 -11.14
C ARG A 351 -5.99 11.86 -11.57
N ALA A 352 -6.44 11.08 -10.59
CA ALA A 352 -6.70 9.65 -10.70
C ALA A 352 -7.75 9.32 -11.78
N ARG A 353 -7.48 8.29 -12.59
CA ARG A 353 -8.49 7.64 -13.43
C ARG A 353 -9.36 6.78 -12.52
N CYS A 354 -10.64 7.12 -12.36
CA CYS A 354 -11.55 6.32 -11.54
C CYS A 354 -12.03 5.07 -12.30
N CYS A 355 -11.81 3.93 -11.65
CA CYS A 355 -12.79 2.87 -11.42
C CYS A 355 -13.32 2.15 -12.66
N SER A 356 -12.61 1.09 -13.07
CA SER A 356 -13.24 0.01 -13.83
C SER A 356 -14.13 -0.78 -12.85
N PRO A 357 -15.45 -0.89 -13.07
CA PRO A 357 -16.30 -1.72 -12.23
C PRO A 357 -15.80 -3.16 -12.29
N ALA A 358 -15.72 -3.83 -11.14
CA ALA A 358 -15.46 -5.26 -11.08
C ALA A 358 -16.48 -5.98 -11.97
N ARG A 359 -16.03 -6.43 -13.14
CA ARG A 359 -16.87 -7.12 -14.12
C ARG A 359 -17.40 -8.39 -13.44
N PRO A 360 -18.71 -8.66 -13.43
CA PRO A 360 -19.20 -9.96 -12.97
C PRO A 360 -18.57 -11.06 -13.84
N PRO A 361 -18.12 -12.18 -13.26
CA PRO A 361 -17.56 -13.28 -14.02
C PRO A 361 -18.63 -13.81 -14.98
N ARG A 362 -18.33 -13.79 -16.29
CA ARG A 362 -19.12 -14.53 -17.27
C ARG A 362 -18.74 -16.01 -17.16
N PRO A 363 -19.71 -16.94 -17.05
CA PRO A 363 -19.43 -18.34 -17.33
C PRO A 363 -19.16 -18.48 -18.82
N VAL A 364 -18.08 -19.17 -19.17
CA VAL A 364 -17.84 -19.73 -20.50
C VAL A 364 -17.45 -21.20 -20.23
N PRO A 365 -18.02 -22.17 -20.96
CA PRO A 365 -18.05 -23.59 -20.60
C PRO A 365 -16.70 -24.22 -20.24
#